data_AF-A0A0F2HAC4-F1
#
_entry.id   AF-A0A0F2HAC4-F1
#
_cell.length_a   1.000
_cell.length_b   1.000
_cell.length_c   1.000
_cell.angle_alpha   90.00
_cell.angle_beta   90.00
_cell.angle_gamma   90.00
#
_symmetry.space_group_name_H-M   'P 1'
#
loop_
_entity.id
_entity.type
_entity.pdbx_description
1 polymer ?
#
loop_
_entity_poly.entity_id
_entity_poly.type
_entity_poly.pdbx_seq_one_letter_code
_entity_poly.pdbx_strand_id
1 'polypeptide(L)' 'MGNIVKLTDIGENETLIDYAVRKEEECNEHRITIASLRDWIHQIAVNSGNEQFIIDATGAALSGEECNQQTEFN' A
#
# COMPACT_ATOMS: atom_id res chain seq x y z
N MET A 1 0.74 15.40 -16.79
CA MET A 1 -0.28 16.38 -16.43
C MET A 1 -0.25 16.53 -14.92
N GLY A 2 0.17 17.70 -14.41
CA GLY A 2 0.22 17.94 -12.97
C GLY A 2 -1.20 18.08 -12.43
N ASN A 3 -1.53 17.32 -11.39
CA ASN A 3 -2.82 17.42 -10.71
C ASN A 3 -2.83 18.78 -9.99
N ILE A 4 -3.67 19.71 -10.47
CA ILE A 4 -3.83 21.03 -9.85
C ILE A 4 -4.56 20.80 -8.54
N VAL A 5 -3.91 21.07 -7.40
CA VAL A 5 -4.53 21.03 -6.08
C VAL A 5 -5.77 21.91 -6.13
N LYS A 6 -6.95 21.31 -5.98
CA LYS A 6 -8.17 22.09 -5.82
C LYS A 6 -8.17 22.60 -4.38
N LEU A 7 -8.38 23.90 -4.20
CA LEU A 7 -8.50 24.53 -2.88
C LEU A 7 -9.59 23.89 -1.99
N THR A 8 -10.47 23.06 -2.57
CA THR A 8 -11.46 22.24 -1.85
C THR A 8 -10.87 21.10 -1.03
N ASP A 9 -9.60 20.72 -1.25
CA ASP A 9 -8.95 19.60 -0.55
C ASP A 9 -8.25 20.05 0.75
N ILE A 10 -8.12 21.36 0.96
CA ILE A 10 -7.61 21.98 2.18
C ILE A 10 -8.80 22.20 3.11
N GLY A 11 -8.69 21.74 4.36
CA GLY A 11 -9.75 21.92 5.35
C GLY A 11 -10.04 23.40 5.63
N GLU A 12 -11.27 23.73 6.03
CA GLU A 12 -11.72 25.13 6.22
C GLU A 12 -10.85 25.94 7.21
N ASN A 13 -10.17 25.26 8.14
CA ASN A 13 -9.27 25.86 9.14
C ASN A 13 -7.80 25.39 8.99
N GLU A 14 -7.47 24.68 7.91
CA GLU A 14 -6.15 24.09 7.70
C GLU A 14 -5.23 25.13 7.01
N THR A 15 -4.05 25.38 7.58
CA THR A 15 -3.07 26.22 6.89
C THR A 15 -2.44 25.46 5.72
N LEU A 16 -1.82 26.16 4.78
CA LEU A 16 -1.10 25.50 3.68
C LEU A 16 0.04 24.60 4.17
N ILE A 17 0.64 24.92 5.33
CA ILE A 17 1.69 24.10 5.93
C ILE A 17 1.07 22.83 6.52
N ASP A 18 -0.04 22.95 7.25
CA ASP A 18 -0.75 21.78 7.81
C ASP A 18 -1.20 20.82 6.70
N TYR A 19 -1.73 21.37 5.60
CA TYR A 19 -2.09 20.61 4.42
C TYR A 19 -0.89 19.88 3.82
N ALA A 20 0.25 20.56 3.67
CA ALA A 20 1.45 19.97 3.12
C ALA A 20 1.97 18.82 3.98
N VAL A 21 1.98 18.97 5.31
CA VAL A 21 2.37 17.93 6.26
C VAL A 21 1.43 16.73 6.16
N ARG A 22 0.11 16.95 6.19
CA ARG A 22 -0.86 15.86 6.05
C ARG A 22 -0.70 15.12 4.71
N LYS A 23 -0.47 15.84 3.61
CA LYS A 23 -0.23 15.20 2.31
C LYS A 23 1.09 14.43 2.27
N GLU A 24 2.11 14.88 2.98
CA GLU A 24 3.34 14.12 3.16
C GLU A 24 3.09 12.81 3.91
N GLU A 25 2.32 12.86 5.00
CA GLU A 25 1.91 11.68 5.78
C GLU A 25 1.09 10.68 4.93
N GLU A 26 0.06 11.15 4.23
CA GLU A 26 -0.73 10.33 3.30
C GLU A 26 0.16 9.69 2.21
N CYS A 27 1.12 10.45 1.67
CA CYS A 27 2.08 9.91 0.71
C CYS A 27 2.97 8.82 1.33
N ASN A 28 3.37 8.99 2.58
CA ASN A 28 4.18 8.02 3.30
C ASN A 28 3.41 6.72 3.57
N GLU A 29 2.15 6.83 4.00
CA GLU A 29 1.24 5.68 4.15
C GLU A 29 1.08 4.92 2.84
N HIS A 30 0.80 5.64 1.73
CA HIS A 30 0.71 5.02 0.41
C HIS A 30 2.01 4.32 -0.02
N ARG A 31 3.18 4.89 0.30
CA ARG A 31 4.47 4.25 0.01
C ARG A 31 4.65 2.94 0.75
N ILE A 32 4.23 2.88 2.02
CA ILE A 32 4.27 1.66 2.84
C ILE A 32 3.33 0.61 2.25
N THR A 33 2.10 0.98 1.89
CA THR A 33 1.15 0.07 1.24
C THR A 33 1.70 -0.48 -0.08
N ILE A 34 2.28 0.37 -0.93
CA ILE A 34 2.88 -0.05 -2.20
C ILE A 34 4.03 -1.03 -1.97
N ALA A 35 4.88 -0.80 -0.98
CA ALA A 35 5.96 -1.71 -0.63
C ALA A 35 5.42 -3.08 -0.20
N SER A 36 4.42 -3.12 0.68
CA SER A 36 3.76 -4.36 1.11
C SER A 36 3.12 -5.13 -0.06
N LEU A 37 2.40 -4.44 -0.94
CA LEU A 37 1.80 -5.05 -2.13
C LEU A 37 2.84 -5.64 -3.08
N ARG A 38 3.97 -4.96 -3.26
CA ARG A 38 5.09 -5.47 -4.07
C ARG A 38 5.64 -6.77 -3.48
N ASP A 39 5.78 -6.82 -2.16
CA ASP A 39 6.28 -8.00 -1.47
C ASP A 39 5.28 -9.17 -1.57
N TRP A 40 3.97 -8.89 -1.48
CA TRP A 40 2.92 -9.89 -1.75
C TRP A 40 2.97 -10.44 -3.17
N ILE A 41 3.11 -9.57 -4.18
CA ILE A 41 3.27 -9.99 -5.58
C ILE A 41 4.47 -10.91 -5.72
N HIS A 42 5.58 -10.58 -5.07
CA HIS A 42 6.77 -11.41 -5.08
C HIS A 42 6.51 -12.79 -4.46
N GLN A 43 5.89 -12.85 -3.28
CA GLN A 43 5.56 -14.11 -2.60
C GLN A 43 4.63 -15.00 -3.43
N ILE A 44 3.60 -14.42 -4.04
CA ILE A 44 2.67 -15.14 -4.92
C ILE A 44 3.41 -15.69 -6.15
N ALA A 45 4.32 -14.91 -6.74
CA ALA A 45 5.10 -15.34 -7.89
C ALA A 45 6.07 -16.47 -7.56
N VAL A 46 6.77 -16.41 -6.42
CA VAL A 46 7.70 -17.46 -5.96
C VAL A 46 6.95 -18.76 -5.64
N ASN A 47 5.74 -18.65 -5.08
CA ASN A 47 4.92 -19.79 -4.68
C ASN A 47 3.85 -20.15 -5.73
N SER A 48 4.07 -19.82 -7.01
CA SER A 48 3.04 -19.96 -8.06
C SER A 48 2.60 -21.41 -8.32
N GLY A 49 3.35 -22.40 -7.81
CA GLY A 49 2.99 -23.82 -7.87
C GLY A 49 2.08 -24.30 -6.73
N ASN A 50 1.81 -23.45 -5.73
CA ASN A 50 0.96 -23.77 -4.58
C ASN A 50 -0.34 -22.94 -4.64
N GLU A 51 -1.37 -23.49 -5.27
CA GLU A 51 -2.66 -22.80 -5.47
C GLU A 51 -3.30 -22.36 -4.15
N GLN A 52 -3.21 -23.19 -3.11
CA GLN A 52 -3.77 -22.85 -1.80
C GLN A 52 -3.07 -21.63 -1.19
N PHE A 53 -1.73 -21.61 -1.23
CA PHE A 53 -0.96 -20.45 -0.77
C PHE A 53 -1.34 -19.18 -1.56
N ILE A 54 -1.49 -19.26 -2.88
CA ILE A 54 -1.84 -18.10 -3.71
C ILE A 54 -3.20 -17.52 -3.30
N ILE A 55 -4.20 -18.38 -3.06
CA ILE A 55 -5.53 -17.95 -2.64
C ILE A 55 -5.46 -17.24 -1.28
N ASP A 56 -4.76 -17.85 -0.32
CA ASP A 56 -4.64 -17.30 1.04
C ASP A 56 -3.85 -15.99 1.05
N ALA A 57 -2.72 -15.95 0.33
CA ALA A 57 -1.88 -14.76 0.19
C ALA A 57 -2.61 -13.61 -0.53
N THR A 58 -3.40 -13.90 -1.56
CA THR A 58 -4.22 -12.89 -2.24
C THR A 58 -5.29 -12.35 -1.31
N GLY A 59 -5.92 -13.22 -0.50
CA GLY A 59 -6.89 -12.81 0.51
C GLY A 59 -6.29 -11.86 1.56
N ALA A 60 -5.12 -12.22 2.10
CA ALA A 60 -4.39 -11.40 3.07
C ALA A 60 -3.92 -10.05 2.47
N ALA A 61 -3.44 -10.05 1.22
CA ALA A 61 -3.05 -8.82 0.55
C ALA A 61 -4.24 -7.84 0.37
N LEU A 62 -5.43 -8.38 0.05
CA LEU A 62 -6.65 -7.58 -0.13
C LEU A 62 -7.28 -7.10 1.19
N SER A 63 -7.07 -7.81 2.29
CA SER A 63 -7.50 -7.37 3.63
C SER A 63 -6.61 -6.29 4.23
N GLY A 64 -5.45 -6.00 3.60
CA GLY A 64 -4.47 -5.03 4.07
C GLY A 64 -3.50 -5.59 5.11
N GLU A 65 -3.39 -6.91 5.21
CA GLU A 65 -2.39 -7.55 6.07
C GLU A 65 -0.98 -7.30 5.52
N GLU A 66 -0.02 -7.14 6.43
CA GLU A 66 1.38 -7.02 6.06
C GLU A 66 1.89 -8.34 5.50
N CYS A 67 2.72 -8.24 4.46
CA CYS A 67 3.37 -9.41 3.89
C CYS A 67 4.40 -9.97 4.87
N ASN A 68 4.00 -10.97 5.65
CA ASN A 68 4.91 -11.72 6.52
C ASN A 68 5.82 -12.59 5.66
N GLN A 69 7.09 -12.21 5.50
CA GLN A 69 8.10 -12.87 4.66
C GLN A 69 8.47 -14.31 5.07
N GLN A 70 7.68 -14.97 5.92
CA GLN A 70 7.96 -16.32 6.39
C GLN A 70 7.19 -17.35 5.58
N THR A 71 7.79 -17.80 4.48
CA THR A 71 8.09 -19.21 4.11
C THR A 71 8.16 -19.38 2.60
N GLU A 72 9.37 -19.69 2.10
CA GLU A 72 9.54 -20.31 0.80
C GLU A 72 9.03 -21.76 0.90
N PHE A 73 8.04 -22.15 0.10
CA PHE A 73 7.79 -23.57 -0.14
C PHE A 73 8.93 -24.13 -1.00
N ASN A 74 9.84 -24.89 -0.39
CA ASN A 74 10.81 -25.75 -1.09
C ASN A 74 10.17 -27.10 -1.44
#